data_AF-A0A1E5KT38-F1
#
_entry.id   AF-A0A1E5KT38-F1
#
_cell.length_a   1.000
_cell.length_b   1.000
_cell.length_c   1.000
_cell.angle_alpha   90.00
_cell.angle_beta   90.00
_cell.angle_gamma   90.00
#
_symmetry.space_group_name_H-M   'P 1'
#
loop_
_entity.id
_entity.type
_entity.pdbx_description
1 polymer ?
#
loop_
_entity_poly.entity_id
_entity_poly.type
_entity_poly.pdbx_seq_one_letter_code
_entity_poly.pdbx_strand_id
1 'polypeptide(L)'
;MRFIKRVELNSPTRPAQFFYSLKLIPFRRLISNRIDIEGTVYNFWLFPSKNKRKYIAAFPVENVNHFLVFEYREISQCYLSTQKEYKLSDFDMEKPIVKMVYSWM
;
A
#
# COMPACT_ATOMS: atom_id res chain seq x y z
N MET A 1 -4.34 -4.69 -6.96
CA MET A 1 -4.87 -3.85 -5.86
C MET A 1 -5.74 -2.75 -6.47
N ARG A 2 -6.61 -2.11 -5.68
CA ARG A 2 -7.41 -0.95 -6.09
C ARG A 2 -7.08 0.27 -5.24
N PHE A 3 -6.77 1.41 -5.86
CA PHE A 3 -6.67 2.69 -5.17
C PHE A 3 -8.06 3.15 -4.72
N ILE A 4 -8.18 3.53 -3.45
CA ILE A 4 -9.46 3.96 -2.86
C ILE A 4 -9.48 5.45 -2.64
N LYS A 5 -8.45 5.98 -1.96
CA LYS A 5 -8.34 7.41 -1.67
C LYS A 5 -6.96 7.78 -1.14
N ARG A 6 -6.66 9.06 -1.20
CA ARG A 6 -5.59 9.73 -0.47
C ARG A 6 -6.16 10.38 0.79
N VAL A 7 -5.41 10.34 1.88
CA VAL A 7 -5.78 10.96 3.16
C VAL A 7 -4.66 11.89 3.58
N GLU A 8 -4.94 13.18 3.66
CA GLU A 8 -4.01 14.19 4.20
C GLU A 8 -3.97 14.11 5.73
N LEU A 9 -2.78 14.34 6.28
CA LEU A 9 -2.54 14.43 7.72
C LEU A 9 -2.32 15.90 8.09
N ASN A 10 -3.02 16.37 9.12
CA ASN A 10 -2.86 17.73 9.63
C ASN A 10 -1.46 18.01 10.19
N SER A 11 -0.73 16.95 10.57
CA SER A 11 0.66 17.03 11.03
C SER A 11 1.44 15.78 10.62
N PRO A 12 2.74 15.89 10.32
CA PRO A 12 3.56 14.73 9.97
C PRO A 12 3.55 13.69 11.10
N THR A 13 3.03 12.50 10.81
CA THR A 13 2.81 11.45 11.82
C THR A 13 3.42 10.14 11.37
N ARG A 14 4.22 9.49 12.22
CA ARG A 14 4.81 8.18 11.87
C ARG A 14 3.71 7.12 11.71
N PRO A 15 3.81 6.20 10.73
CA PRO A 15 2.75 5.22 10.46
C PRO A 15 2.34 4.41 11.69
N ALA A 16 3.31 3.95 12.48
CA ALA A 16 3.04 3.20 13.71
C ALA A 16 2.23 4.02 14.72
N GLN A 17 2.59 5.30 14.93
CA GLN A 17 1.86 6.21 15.84
C GLN A 17 0.42 6.41 15.35
N PHE A 18 0.23 6.58 14.03
CA PHE A 18 -1.09 6.71 13.43
C PHE A 18 -1.97 5.47 13.65
N PHE A 19 -1.44 4.26 13.44
CA PHE A 19 -2.22 3.04 13.68
C PHE A 19 -2.53 2.81 15.16
N TYR A 20 -1.59 3.13 16.05
CA TYR A 20 -1.82 3.08 17.49
C TYR A 20 -2.94 4.02 17.95
N SER A 21 -2.95 5.28 17.47
CA SER A 21 -4.00 6.25 17.86
C SER A 21 -5.40 5.81 17.41
N LEU A 22 -5.49 5.09 16.30
CA LEU A 22 -6.75 4.52 15.78
C LEU A 22 -7.10 3.14 16.37
N LYS A 23 -6.28 2.60 17.28
CA LYS A 23 -6.43 1.24 17.84
C LYS A 23 -6.51 0.15 16.75
N LEU A 24 -5.77 0.32 15.65
CA LEU A 24 -5.72 -0.60 14.51
C LEU A 24 -4.60 -1.64 14.69
N ILE A 25 -4.70 -2.45 15.74
CA ILE A 25 -3.70 -3.47 16.12
C ILE A 25 -4.29 -4.87 15.85
N PRO A 26 -3.51 -5.83 15.29
CA PRO A 26 -2.11 -5.72 14.90
C PRO A 26 -1.92 -5.05 13.52
N PHE A 27 -0.86 -4.25 13.40
CA PHE A 27 -0.39 -3.71 12.12
C PHE A 27 1.05 -4.14 11.86
N ARG A 28 1.43 -4.23 10.58
CA ARG A 28 2.81 -4.55 10.18
C ARG A 28 3.19 -3.86 8.88
N ARG A 29 4.43 -3.42 8.80
CA ARG A 29 5.03 -2.98 7.54
C ARG A 29 5.26 -4.20 6.64
N LEU A 30 4.86 -4.12 5.37
CA LEU A 30 5.27 -5.11 4.37
C LEU A 30 6.77 -4.99 4.13
N ILE A 31 7.48 -6.11 4.13
CA ILE A 31 8.94 -6.15 4.10
C ILE A 31 9.46 -5.42 2.85
N SER A 32 10.31 -4.41 3.09
CA SER A 32 11.21 -3.67 2.18
C SER A 32 10.71 -3.23 0.80
N ASN A 33 9.41 -3.16 0.55
CA ASN A 33 8.90 -2.64 -0.71
C ASN A 33 8.73 -1.11 -0.62
N ARG A 34 9.81 -0.40 -0.97
CA ARG A 34 9.77 1.02 -1.32
C ARG A 34 9.20 1.12 -2.73
N ILE A 35 7.95 1.53 -2.84
CA ILE A 35 7.24 1.59 -4.12
C ILE A 35 7.14 3.04 -4.54
N ASP A 36 7.66 3.34 -5.73
CA ASP A 36 7.49 4.64 -6.35
C ASP A 36 6.11 4.72 -6.99
N ILE A 37 5.32 5.71 -6.54
CA ILE A 37 4.03 6.03 -7.11
C ILE A 37 4.05 7.53 -7.45
N GLU A 38 4.05 7.85 -8.74
CA GLU A 38 4.05 9.23 -9.26
C GLU A 38 5.17 10.10 -8.67
N GLY A 39 6.39 9.54 -8.58
CA GLY A 39 7.57 10.22 -8.07
C GLY A 39 7.66 10.31 -6.55
N THR A 40 6.72 9.71 -5.80
CA THR A 40 6.79 9.62 -4.34
C THR A 40 7.02 8.17 -3.93
N VAL A 41 8.02 7.95 -3.08
CA VAL A 41 8.33 6.62 -2.56
C VAL A 41 7.49 6.31 -1.32
N TYR A 42 6.77 5.20 -1.32
CA TYR A 42 5.92 4.76 -0.22
C TYR A 42 6.36 3.43 0.40
N ASN A 43 6.11 3.28 1.70
CA ASN A 43 6.11 2.01 2.41
C ASN A 43 4.67 1.54 2.67
N PHE A 44 4.43 0.26 2.42
CA PHE A 44 3.09 -0.32 2.59
C PHE A 44 2.93 -0.94 3.98
N TRP A 45 1.77 -0.72 4.57
CA TRP A 45 1.42 -1.17 5.91
C TRP A 45 0.09 -1.92 5.88
N LEU A 46 0.13 -3.15 6.37
CA LEU A 46 -1.05 -3.95 6.66
C LEU A 46 -1.58 -3.56 8.04
N PHE A 47 -2.89 -3.48 8.14
CA PHE A 47 -3.60 -3.29 9.40
C PHE A 47 -4.87 -4.16 9.40
N PRO A 48 -5.49 -4.40 10.57
CA PRO A 48 -6.68 -5.25 10.64
C PRO A 48 -7.81 -4.58 9.89
N SER A 49 -8.46 -5.31 9.00
CA SER A 49 -9.70 -4.80 8.43
C SER A 49 -10.88 -5.10 9.36
N LYS A 50 -11.72 -4.11 9.58
CA LYS A 50 -12.97 -4.27 10.33
C LYS A 50 -14.07 -4.98 9.51
N ASN A 51 -13.92 -5.04 8.19
CA ASN A 51 -14.92 -5.61 7.28
C ASN A 51 -14.32 -6.76 6.45
N LYS A 52 -15.15 -7.50 5.70
CA LYS A 52 -14.71 -8.55 4.75
C LYS A 52 -13.73 -8.05 3.66
N ARG A 53 -13.61 -6.74 3.47
CA ARG A 53 -12.68 -6.10 2.50
C ARG A 53 -11.32 -5.94 3.14
N LYS A 54 -10.22 -6.22 2.43
CA LYS A 54 -8.87 -6.07 3.01
C LYS A 54 -8.22 -4.79 2.51
N TYR A 55 -7.61 -4.04 3.43
CA TYR A 55 -7.01 -2.73 3.14
C TYR A 55 -5.55 -2.66 3.56
N ILE A 56 -4.78 -1.86 2.83
CA ILE A 56 -3.44 -1.44 3.20
C ILE A 56 -3.30 0.07 3.05
N ALA A 57 -2.39 0.63 3.81
CA ALA A 57 -2.01 2.03 3.71
C ALA A 57 -0.58 2.14 3.21
N ALA A 58 -0.34 3.03 2.24
CA ALA A 58 0.98 3.37 1.77
C ALA A 58 1.34 4.76 2.31
N PHE A 59 2.38 4.82 3.14
CA PHE A 59 2.88 6.08 3.72
C PHE A 59 4.16 6.50 2.99
N PRO A 60 4.31 7.79 2.64
CA PRO A 60 5.55 8.31 2.08
C PRO A 60 6.75 7.99 2.98
N VAL A 61 7.92 7.77 2.38
CA VAL A 61 9.16 7.48 3.13
C VAL A 61 9.72 8.74 3.78
N GLU A 62 9.72 9.86 3.06
CA GLU A 62 10.39 11.09 3.49
C GLU A 62 9.44 12.03 4.23
N ASN A 63 8.39 12.50 3.54
CA ASN A 63 7.44 13.48 4.07
C ASN A 63 6.10 12.82 4.39
N VAL A 64 5.95 12.33 5.63
CA VAL A 64 4.74 11.61 6.07
C VAL A 64 3.58 12.57 6.39
N ASN A 65 3.17 13.38 5.41
CA ASN A 65 2.06 14.33 5.49
C ASN A 65 0.74 13.78 4.92
N HIS A 66 0.76 12.60 4.31
CA HIS A 66 -0.42 11.92 3.80
C HIS A 66 -0.20 10.41 3.78
N PHE A 67 -1.25 9.66 3.43
CA PHE A 67 -1.13 8.26 3.05
C PHE A 67 -2.18 7.89 2.01
N LEU A 68 -1.87 6.86 1.24
CA LEU A 68 -2.77 6.27 0.25
C LEU A 68 -3.43 5.04 0.83
N VAL A 69 -4.72 4.87 0.57
CA VAL A 69 -5.47 3.67 0.95
C VAL A 69 -5.74 2.83 -0.28
N PHE A 70 -5.38 1.56 -0.20
CA PHE A 70 -5.66 0.60 -1.23
C PHE A 70 -6.46 -0.58 -0.68
N GLU A 71 -7.32 -1.12 -1.52
CA GLU A 71 -7.99 -2.40 -1.30
C GLU A 71 -7.25 -3.52 -2.03
N TYR A 72 -7.20 -4.71 -1.42
CA TYR A 72 -6.60 -5.89 -2.03
C TYR A 72 -7.46 -7.13 -1.78
N ARG A 73 -7.38 -8.11 -2.68
CA ARG A 73 -8.07 -9.41 -2.51
C ARG A 73 -7.15 -10.43 -1.84
N GLU A 74 -5.92 -10.48 -2.34
CA GLU A 74 -4.87 -11.41 -1.92
C GLU A 74 -3.59 -10.66 -1.57
N ILE A 75 -2.84 -11.17 -0.60
CA ILE A 75 -1.62 -10.51 -0.13
C ILE A 75 -0.54 -10.47 -1.21
N SER A 76 -0.57 -11.43 -2.14
CA SER A 76 0.30 -11.50 -3.32
C SER A 76 0.27 -10.21 -4.16
N GLN A 77 -0.88 -9.53 -4.20
CA GLN A 77 -1.05 -8.27 -4.93
C GLN A 77 -0.23 -7.11 -4.35
N CYS A 78 0.32 -7.26 -3.15
CA CYS A 78 1.13 -6.25 -2.49
C CYS A 78 2.65 -6.39 -2.79
N TYR A 79 3.06 -7.46 -3.48
CA TYR A 79 4.43 -7.66 -3.94
C TYR A 79 4.66 -6.93 -5.28
N LEU A 80 4.72 -5.60 -5.20
CA LEU A 80 5.02 -4.73 -6.34
C LEU A 80 6.53 -4.69 -6.60
N SER A 81 6.93 -4.46 -7.85
CA SER A 81 8.34 -4.29 -8.21
C SER A 81 8.85 -2.96 -7.69
N THR A 82 10.03 -2.94 -7.07
CA THR A 82 10.67 -1.70 -6.59
C THR A 82 11.39 -0.93 -7.69
N GLN A 83 11.52 -1.51 -8.89
CA GLN A 83 12.21 -0.90 -10.04
C GLN A 83 11.24 -0.19 -10.99
N LYS A 84 9.93 -0.26 -10.73
CA LYS A 84 8.90 0.36 -11.56
C LYS A 84 8.34 1.59 -10.85
N GLU A 85 8.18 2.67 -11.61
CA GLU A 85 7.30 3.78 -11.23
C GLU A 85 5.84 3.43 -11.58
N TYR A 86 4.96 3.53 -10.59
CA TYR A 86 3.53 3.26 -10.74
C TYR A 86 2.73 4.56 -10.83
N LYS A 87 1.62 4.51 -11.55
CA LYS A 87 0.59 5.56 -11.49
C LYS A 87 -0.55 5.12 -10.59
N LEU A 88 -1.32 6.05 -10.02
CA LEU A 88 -2.51 5.68 -9.25
C LEU A 88 -3.51 4.88 -10.08
N SER A 89 -3.59 5.17 -11.39
CA SER A 89 -4.39 4.44 -12.38
C SER A 89 -3.89 3.02 -12.69
N ASP A 90 -2.67 2.65 -12.27
CA ASP A 90 -2.22 1.25 -12.33
C ASP A 90 -2.93 0.37 -11.29
N PHE A 91 -3.55 0.98 -10.29
CA PHE A 91 -4.26 0.31 -9.21
C PHE A 91 -5.77 0.38 -9.44
N ASP A 92 -6.24 -0.17 -10.55
CA ASP A 92 -7.66 -0.38 -10.79
C ASP A 92 -7.93 -1.89 -10.86
N MET A 93 -8.88 -2.39 -10.06
CA MET A 93 -9.03 -3.83 -9.77
C MET A 93 -9.55 -4.67 -10.94
N GLU A 94 -9.53 -4.12 -12.16
CA GLU A 94 -10.02 -4.76 -13.39
C GLU A 94 -8.92 -5.24 -14.34
N LYS A 95 -7.63 -5.02 -14.04
CA LYS A 95 -6.56 -5.68 -14.81
C LYS A 95 -6.30 -7.07 -14.25
N PRO A 96 -6.64 -8.16 -14.98
CA PRO A 96 -6.12 -9.48 -14.64
C PRO A 96 -4.60 -9.39 -14.65
N ILE A 97 -3.97 -9.85 -13.58
CA ILE A 97 -2.52 -10.06 -13.57
C ILE A 97 -2.28 -11.14 -14.62
N VAL A 98 -1.92 -10.72 -15.84
CA VAL A 98 -1.47 -11.61 -16.89
C VAL A 98 -0.26 -12.38 -16.34
N LYS A 99 -0.47 -13.69 -16.18
CA LYS A 99 0.50 -14.78 -15.96
C LYS A 99 1.86 -14.36 -15.40
N MET A 100 2.12 -14.72 -14.13
CA MET A 100 3.46 -15.18 -13.78
C MET A 100 3.79 -16.36 -14.71
N VAL A 101 4.53 -16.08 -15.77
CA VAL A 101 5.22 -17.12 -16.54
C VAL A 101 6.31 -17.64 -15.60
N TYR A 102 6.05 -18.76 -14.93
CA TYR A 102 7.13 -19.61 -14.45
C TYR A 102 7.83 -20.17 -15.68
N SER A 103 8.90 -19.50 -16.12
CA SER A 103 9.90 -20.11 -16.99
C SER A 103 10.87 -20.83 -16.07
N TRP A 104 10.59 -22.11 -15.78
CA TRP A 104 11.62 -23.01 -15.29
C TRP A 104 12.54 -23.32 -16.47
N MET A 105 13.78 -22.80 -16.40
CA MET A 105 14.92 -23.39 -17.08
C MET A 105 15.41 -24.58 -16.27
#